data_AF-S4RIK1-F1
#
_entry.id   AF-S4RIK1-F1
#
_cell.length_a   1.000
_cell.length_b   1.000
_cell.length_c   1.000
_cell.angle_alpha   90.00
_cell.angle_beta   90.00
_cell.angle_gamma   90.00
#
_symmetry.space_group_name_H-M   'P 1'
#
loop_
_entity.id
_entity.type
_entity.pdbx_description
1 polymer ?
#
loop_
_entity_poly.entity_id
_entity_poly.type
_entity_poly.pdbx_seq_one_letter_code
_entity_poly.pdbx_strand_id
1 'polypeptide(L)'
;MTATVFFGCAFIAFGPAFALFVFTIARDPLRVIVLIAGAFFWLVSLLMSSLLWFIAYQLSDKTNEGLQRGLLIMGVLFSIAMQETFRYGYFRLLKKANEGLASLGEESMAPISIRQMAYVFVLLV
;
A
#
# COMPACT_ATOMS: atom_id res chain seq x y z
N MET A 1 1.16 19.15 28.10
CA MET A 1 2.29 18.38 27.54
C MET A 1 1.83 17.37 26.48
N THR A 2 0.67 16.72 26.63
CA THR A 2 0.16 15.71 25.68
C THR A 2 -0.10 16.23 24.27
N ALA A 3 -0.72 17.42 24.13
CA ALA A 3 -1.06 17.98 22.82
C ALA A 3 0.18 18.31 21.98
N THR A 4 1.20 18.94 22.58
CA THR A 4 2.44 19.32 21.89
C THR A 4 3.21 18.10 21.38
N VAL A 5 3.28 17.02 22.18
CA VAL A 5 3.92 15.76 21.78
C VAL A 5 3.10 15.06 20.69
N PHE A 6 1.77 15.05 20.80
CA PHE A 6 0.89 14.49 19.78
C PHE A 6 1.10 15.17 18.42
N PHE A 7 1.03 16.51 18.37
CA PHE A 7 1.23 17.25 17.11
C PHE A 7 2.67 17.12 16.60
N GLY A 8 3.67 17.09 17.48
CA GLY A 8 5.06 16.83 17.11
C GLY A 8 5.23 15.48 16.40
N CYS A 9 4.76 14.39 17.01
CA CYS A 9 4.84 13.05 16.43
C CYS A 9 4.00 12.93 15.15
N ALA A 10 2.80 13.52 15.12
CA ALA A 10 1.92 13.46 13.95
C ALA A 10 2.54 14.17 12.74
N PHE A 11 3.13 15.35 12.92
CA PHE A 11 3.78 16.07 11.82
C PHE A 11 5.08 15.41 11.36
N ILE A 12 5.82 14.75 12.25
CA ILE A 12 7.00 13.97 11.85
C ILE A 12 6.58 12.73 11.04
N ALA A 13 5.56 12.00 11.47
CA ALA A 13 5.10 10.78 10.80
C ALA A 13 4.38 11.07 9.47
N PHE A 14 3.46 12.03 9.46
CA PHE A 14 2.57 12.28 8.32
C PHE A 14 2.88 13.55 7.53
N GLY A 15 3.73 14.45 8.03
CA GLY A 15 4.01 15.74 7.38
C GLY A 15 4.46 15.62 5.92
N PRO A 16 5.47 14.79 5.61
CA PRO A 16 5.92 14.59 4.22
C PRO A 16 4.84 13.94 3.34
N ALA A 17 4.17 12.90 3.84
CA ALA A 17 3.11 12.20 3.10
C ALA A 17 1.91 13.12 2.80
N PHE A 18 1.53 13.94 3.79
CA PHE A 18 0.46 14.93 3.66
C PHE A 18 0.82 16.03 2.67
N ALA A 19 2.06 16.54 2.71
CA ALA A 19 2.53 17.53 1.74
C ALA A 19 2.47 16.97 0.31
N LEU A 20 2.95 15.74 0.09
CA LEU A 20 2.86 15.13 -1.23
C LEU A 20 1.41 14.90 -1.67
N PHE A 21 0.53 14.46 -0.77
CA PHE A 21 -0.90 14.32 -1.07
C PHE A 21 -1.51 15.64 -1.54
N VAL A 22 -1.32 16.74 -0.79
CA VAL A 22 -1.88 18.06 -1.11
C VAL A 22 -1.30 18.63 -2.40
N PHE A 23 0.02 18.56 -2.59
CA PHE A 23 0.66 19.20 -3.74
C PHE A 23 0.61 18.39 -5.03
N THR A 24 0.55 17.06 -4.97
CA THR A 24 0.68 16.19 -6.16
C THR A 24 -0.56 15.37 -6.50
N ILE A 25 -1.30 14.88 -5.50
CA ILE A 25 -2.41 13.94 -5.69
C ILE A 25 -3.76 14.66 -5.69
N ALA A 26 -3.98 15.60 -4.78
CA ALA A 26 -5.26 16.31 -4.63
C ALA A 26 -5.64 17.20 -5.82
N ARG A 27 -4.71 17.45 -6.75
CA ARG A 27 -4.95 18.25 -7.97
C ARG A 27 -5.71 17.48 -9.07
N ASP A 28 -5.71 16.15 -9.03
CA ASP A 28 -6.29 15.32 -10.08
C ASP A 28 -7.13 14.19 -9.43
N PRO A 29 -8.45 14.17 -9.62
CA PRO A 29 -9.33 13.20 -8.98
C PRO A 29 -9.00 11.75 -9.38
N LEU A 30 -8.42 11.53 -10.57
CA LEU A 30 -8.05 10.18 -11.00
C LEU A 30 -6.91 9.62 -10.15
N ARG A 31 -5.95 10.46 -9.74
CA ARG A 31 -4.85 10.08 -8.84
C ARG A 31 -5.35 9.71 -7.44
N VAL A 32 -6.39 10.40 -6.96
CA VAL A 32 -7.02 10.09 -5.67
C VAL A 32 -7.67 8.71 -5.71
N ILE A 33 -8.41 8.38 -6.77
CA ILE A 33 -9.04 7.06 -6.94
C ILE A 33 -7.98 5.94 -6.99
N VAL A 34 -6.91 6.15 -7.76
CA VAL A 34 -5.77 5.23 -7.84
C VAL A 34 -5.16 5.05 -6.46
N LEU A 35 -4.87 6.13 -5.71
CA LEU A 35 -4.30 6.04 -4.36
C LEU A 35 -5.19 5.24 -3.39
N ILE A 36 -6.50 5.49 -3.38
CA ILE A 36 -7.45 4.75 -2.54
C ILE A 36 -7.48 3.27 -2.91
N ALA A 37 -7.50 2.95 -4.21
CA ALA A 37 -7.46 1.58 -4.69
C ALA A 37 -6.17 0.86 -4.24
N GLY A 38 -5.01 1.53 -4.33
CA GLY A 38 -3.75 0.97 -3.86
C GLY A 38 -3.73 0.72 -2.35
N ALA A 39 -4.29 1.65 -1.55
CA ALA A 39 -4.41 1.47 -0.10
C ALA A 39 -5.33 0.30 0.26
N PHE A 40 -6.41 0.11 -0.50
CA PHE A 40 -7.29 -1.06 -0.37
C PHE A 40 -6.53 -2.38 -0.64
N PHE A 41 -5.78 -2.48 -1.74
CA PHE A 41 -4.98 -3.67 -2.03
C PHE A 41 -3.92 -3.94 -0.95
N TRP A 42 -3.29 -2.89 -0.41
CA TRP A 42 -2.36 -3.02 0.70
C TRP A 42 -3.05 -3.60 1.95
N LEU A 43 -4.23 -3.09 2.33
CA LEU A 43 -5.02 -3.63 3.45
C LEU A 43 -5.43 -5.09 3.22
N VAL A 44 -5.84 -5.47 2.01
CA VAL A 44 -6.16 -6.86 1.67
C VAL A 44 -4.94 -7.75 1.81
N SER A 45 -3.76 -7.29 1.38
CA SER A 45 -2.52 -8.05 1.52
C SER A 45 -2.15 -8.29 2.99
N LEU A 46 -2.32 -7.28 3.85
CA LEU A 46 -2.12 -7.41 5.30
C LEU A 46 -3.15 -8.32 5.95
N LEU A 47 -4.41 -8.22 5.55
CA LEU A 47 -5.48 -9.08 6.07
C LEU A 47 -5.16 -10.56 5.80
N MET A 48 -4.81 -10.89 4.55
CA MET A 48 -4.42 -12.25 4.17
C MET A 48 -3.17 -12.71 4.93
N SER A 49 -2.18 -11.84 5.09
CA SER A 49 -0.98 -12.14 5.87
C SER A 49 -1.28 -12.39 7.35
N SER A 50 -2.16 -11.60 7.96
CA SER A 50 -2.55 -11.75 9.37
C SER A 50 -3.36 -13.03 9.59
N LEU A 51 -4.20 -13.41 8.63
CA LEU A 51 -4.97 -14.64 8.70
C LEU A 51 -4.06 -15.87 8.66
N LEU A 52 -3.07 -15.86 7.77
CA LEU A 52 -2.08 -16.94 7.67
C LEU A 52 -1.19 -17.02 8.91
N TRP A 53 -0.74 -15.89 9.44
CA TRP A 53 -0.02 -15.87 10.71
C TRP A 53 -0.89 -16.38 11.87
N PHE A 54 -2.17 -15.99 11.93
CA PHE A 54 -3.10 -16.44 12.96
C PHE A 54 -3.32 -17.97 12.91
N ILE A 55 -3.50 -18.54 11.72
CA ILE A 55 -3.58 -20.00 11.54
C ILE A 55 -2.28 -20.67 12.00
N ALA A 56 -1.12 -20.17 11.57
CA ALA A 56 0.18 -20.72 11.96
C ALA A 56 0.40 -20.66 13.48
N TYR A 57 0.01 -19.56 14.13
CA TYR A 57 0.07 -19.38 15.57
C TYR A 57 -0.83 -20.39 16.30
N GLN A 58 -2.02 -20.67 15.77
CA GLN A 58 -2.97 -21.57 16.40
C GLN A 58 -2.60 -23.05 16.28
N LEU A 59 -1.88 -23.43 15.21
CA LEU A 59 -1.32 -24.78 15.04
C LEU A 59 -0.01 -24.98 15.82
N SER A 60 0.69 -23.91 16.18
CA SER A 60 1.98 -23.98 16.86
C SER A 60 1.84 -24.14 18.38
N ASP A 61 2.81 -24.80 19.00
CA ASP A 61 2.86 -24.96 20.45
C ASP A 61 3.19 -23.63 21.13
N LYS A 62 2.27 -23.16 21.98
CA LYS A 62 2.33 -21.84 22.65
C LYS A 62 3.36 -21.80 23.78
N THR A 63 3.89 -22.96 24.18
CA THR A 63 4.79 -23.10 25.32
C THR A 63 6.25 -22.77 24.94
N ASN A 64 6.58 -22.77 23.65
CA ASN A 64 7.93 -22.56 23.14
C ASN A 64 8.15 -21.12 22.66
N GLU A 65 8.73 -20.27 23.51
CA GLU A 65 9.01 -18.86 23.19
C GLU A 65 9.93 -18.69 21.95
N GLY A 66 10.90 -19.59 21.77
CA GLY A 66 11.79 -19.58 20.61
C GLY A 66 11.06 -19.82 19.28
N LEU A 67 10.08 -20.74 19.28
CA LEU A 67 9.27 -21.04 18.12
C LEU A 67 8.35 -19.87 17.78
N GLN A 68 7.74 -19.21 18.78
CA GLN A 68 6.88 -18.04 18.57
C GLN A 68 7.65 -16.85 17.98
N ARG A 69 8.86 -16.57 18.46
CA ARG A 69 9.72 -15.53 17.86
C ARG A 69 10.05 -15.86 16.40
N GLY A 70 10.37 -17.12 16.10
CA GLY A 70 10.57 -17.58 14.72
C GLY A 70 9.33 -17.39 13.84
N LEU A 71 8.14 -17.71 14.37
CA LEU A 71 6.87 -17.55 13.67
C LEU A 71 6.54 -16.08 13.37
N LEU A 72 6.85 -15.16 14.29
CA LEU A 72 6.70 -13.73 14.06
C LEU A 72 7.62 -13.24 12.93
N ILE A 73 8.89 -13.64 12.95
CA ILE A 73 9.85 -13.27 11.90
C ILE A 73 9.38 -13.81 10.54
N MET A 74 8.98 -15.09 10.49
CA MET A 74 8.43 -15.70 9.27
C MET A 74 7.14 -15.02 8.82
N GLY A 75 6.27 -14.64 9.75
CA GLY A 75 5.04 -13.90 9.46
C GLY A 75 5.30 -12.53 8.83
N VAL A 76 6.31 -11.79 9.33
CA VAL A 76 6.72 -10.50 8.76
C VAL A 76 7.31 -10.68 7.36
N LEU A 77 8.20 -11.66 7.18
CA LEU A 77 8.78 -11.96 5.86
C LEU A 77 7.71 -12.34 4.84
N PHE A 78 6.75 -13.17 5.26
CA PHE A 78 5.60 -13.54 4.44
C PHE A 78 4.73 -12.33 4.11
N SER A 79 4.52 -11.42 5.07
CA SER A 79 3.78 -10.17 4.86
C SER A 79 4.43 -9.30 3.79
N ILE A 80 5.76 -9.15 3.84
CA ILE A 80 6.52 -8.38 2.83
C ILE A 80 6.36 -9.02 1.45
N ALA A 81 6.46 -10.35 1.35
CA ALA A 81 6.29 -11.07 0.08
C ALA A 81 4.86 -10.93 -0.49
N MET A 82 3.83 -10.98 0.37
CA MET A 82 2.45 -10.73 -0.03
C MET A 82 2.24 -9.29 -0.49
N GLN A 83 2.78 -8.32 0.25
CA GLN A 83 2.70 -6.90 -0.11
C GLN A 83 3.33 -6.65 -1.50
N GLU A 84 4.48 -7.25 -1.80
CA GLU A 84 5.13 -7.11 -3.11
C GLU A 84 4.34 -7.82 -4.24
N THR A 85 3.71 -8.95 -3.94
CA THR A 85 2.84 -9.65 -4.90
C THR A 85 1.61 -8.83 -5.26
N PHE A 86 0.94 -8.26 -4.25
CA PHE A 86 -0.22 -7.38 -4.44
C PHE A 86 0.18 -6.08 -5.16
N ARG A 87 1.36 -5.56 -4.86
CA ARG A 87 1.95 -4.41 -5.55
C ARG A 87 2.12 -4.69 -7.04
N TYR A 88 2.73 -5.82 -7.41
CA TYR A 88 2.85 -6.21 -8.82
C TYR A 88 1.48 -6.44 -9.49
N GLY A 89 0.54 -7.08 -8.78
CA GLY A 89 -0.83 -7.27 -9.26
C GLY A 89 -1.53 -5.94 -9.55
N TYR A 90 -1.41 -4.99 -8.63
CA TYR A 90 -1.94 -3.65 -8.76
C TYR A 90 -1.32 -2.87 -9.94
N PHE A 91 0.00 -2.97 -10.13
CA PHE A 91 0.67 -2.40 -11.31
C PHE A 91 0.11 -2.96 -12.63
N ARG A 92 -0.13 -4.27 -12.71
CA ARG A 92 -0.77 -4.87 -13.89
C ARG A 92 -2.20 -4.38 -14.10
N LEU A 93 -2.98 -4.21 -13.04
CA LEU A 93 -4.34 -3.67 -13.12
C LEU A 93 -4.32 -2.23 -13.64
N LEU A 94 -3.43 -1.38 -13.13
CA LEU A 94 -3.26 -0.01 -13.61
C LEU A 94 -2.84 0.04 -15.07
N LYS A 95 -1.91 -0.83 -15.50
CA LYS A 95 -1.49 -0.90 -16.90
C LYS A 95 -2.66 -1.24 -17.82
N LYS A 96 -3.47 -2.25 -17.46
CA LYS A 96 -4.67 -2.63 -18.20
C LYS A 96 -5.72 -1.52 -18.22
N ALA A 97 -5.92 -0.84 -17.10
CA ALA A 97 -6.85 0.29 -17.02
C ALA A 97 -6.41 1.44 -17.93
N ASN A 98 -5.11 1.74 -17.96
CA ASN A 98 -4.57 2.78 -18.83
C ASN A 98 -4.70 2.42 -20.33
N GLU A 99 -4.44 1.17 -20.70
CA GLU A 99 -4.65 0.67 -22.07
C GLU A 99 -6.14 0.72 -22.47
N GLY A 100 -7.04 0.34 -21.55
CA GLY A 100 -8.49 0.41 -21.78
C GLY A 100 -9.04 1.83 -21.86
N LEU A 101 -8.50 2.76 -21.07
CA LEU A 101 -8.86 4.18 -21.15
C LEU A 101 -8.34 4.81 -22.46
N ALA A 102 -7.14 4.42 -22.91
CA ALA A 102 -6.54 4.91 -24.15
C ALA A 102 -7.26 4.40 -25.41
N SER A 103 -7.87 3.22 -25.38
CA SER A 103 -8.63 2.68 -26.52
C SER A 103 -10.06 3.21 -26.62
N LEU A 104 -10.60 3.76 -25.52
CA LEU A 104 -11.97 4.30 -25.44
C LEU A 104 -12.01 5.84 -25.51
N GLY A 105 -10.90 6.53 -25.27
CA GLY A 105 -10.81 7.98 -25.32
C GLY A 105 -10.48 8.52 -26.72
N GLU A 106 -11.26 9.49 -27.22
CA GLU A 106 -10.95 10.23 -28.44
C GLU A 106 -9.62 11.00 -28.29
N GLU A 107 -8.57 10.55 -29.00
CA GLU A 107 -7.29 11.16 -29.43
C GLU A 107 -6.53 12.18 -28.53
N SER A 108 -6.99 12.52 -27.33
CA SER A 108 -6.49 13.63 -26.51
C SER A 108 -6.36 13.32 -25.01
N MET A 109 -6.86 12.17 -24.57
CA MET A 109 -6.89 11.76 -23.15
C MET A 109 -5.95 10.58 -22.89
N ALA A 110 -4.65 10.75 -23.16
CA ALA A 110 -3.63 9.89 -22.57
C ALA A 110 -2.86 10.68 -21.50
N PRO A 111 -3.39 10.87 -20.27
CA PRO A 111 -2.85 11.91 -19.40
C PRO A 111 -1.86 11.40 -18.36
N ILE A 112 -1.66 10.07 -18.21
CA ILE A 112 -0.79 9.54 -17.16
C ILE A 112 0.40 8.81 -17.74
N SER A 113 1.53 9.52 -17.74
CA SER A 113 2.85 8.95 -17.99
C SER A 113 3.10 7.81 -16.99
N ILE A 114 3.65 6.69 -17.46
CA ILE A 114 4.12 5.57 -16.63
C ILE A 114 5.00 6.03 -15.45
N ARG A 115 5.72 7.15 -15.59
CA ARG A 115 6.52 7.75 -14.52
C ARG A 115 5.66 8.36 -13.40
N GLN A 116 4.50 8.92 -13.71
CA GLN A 116 3.55 9.46 -12.71
C GLN A 116 2.79 8.33 -11.99
N MET A 117 2.46 7.24 -12.71
CA MET A 117 1.93 6.01 -12.08
C MET A 117 2.93 5.42 -11.09
N ALA A 118 4.21 5.33 -11.47
CA ALA A 118 5.27 4.85 -10.57
C ALA A 118 5.49 5.78 -9.34
N TYR A 119 5.29 7.09 -9.49
CA TYR A 119 5.44 8.04 -8.38
C TYR A 119 4.33 7.90 -7.32
N VAL A 120 3.08 7.71 -7.74
CA VAL A 120 1.95 7.41 -6.83
C VAL A 120 2.16 6.07 -6.13
N PHE A 121 2.83 5.14 -6.81
CA PHE A 121 3.16 3.82 -6.29
C PHE A 121 4.26 3.83 -5.22
N VAL A 122 5.25 4.73 -5.34
CA VAL A 122 6.27 4.96 -4.30
C VAL A 122 5.67 5.58 -3.04
N LEU A 123 4.56 6.32 -3.17
CA LEU A 123 3.84 6.92 -2.04
C LEU A 123 2.97 5.93 -1.24
N LEU A 124 2.80 4.72 -1.78
CA LEU A 124 2.02 3.64 -1.18
C LEU A 124 2.86 2.72 -0.29
N VAL A 125 4.03 3.20 0.14
CA VAL A 125 4.98 2.52 1.04
C VAL A 125 5.36 3.45 2.18
#